data_AF-A0A9Q6I8B6-F1
#
_entry.id   AF-A0A9Q6I8B6-F1
#
_cell.length_a   1.000
_cell.length_b   1.000
_cell.length_c   1.000
_cell.angle_alpha   90.00
_cell.angle_beta   90.00
_cell.angle_gamma   90.00
#
_symmetry.space_group_name_H-M   'P 1'
#
loop_
_entity.id
_entity.type
_entity.pdbx_description
1 polymer ?
#
loop_
_entity_poly.entity_id
_entity_poly.type
_entity_poly.pdbx_seq_one_letter_code
_entity_poly.pdbx_strand_id
1 'polypeptide(L)'
;MQLIKTEYTLRSGYPIVRRTLENKKNLVKQPGFGPESCCAVVEYRLRGNIRYAFGNSRMQVSVPPGIYTNNWVRLHGEMAALVAAIERIERFSSDDVIPITAAYIELRPCEANCMQALHNILPENANVYYSFDHPTQVEEWKLRAHELCGV
;
A
#
# COMPACT_ATOMS: atom_id res chain seq x y z
N MET A 1 14.64 7.38 4.98
CA MET A 1 13.72 6.25 4.75
C MET A 1 14.55 5.11 4.19
N GLN A 2 14.30 3.85 4.58
CA GLN A 2 15.08 2.71 4.07
C GLN A 2 14.22 1.83 3.15
N LEU A 3 14.72 1.55 1.94
CA LEU A 3 14.12 0.57 1.02
C LEU A 3 14.67 -0.83 1.31
N ILE A 4 13.78 -1.81 1.48
CA ILE A 4 14.13 -3.18 1.85
C ILE A 4 13.44 -4.16 0.88
N LYS A 5 14.22 -4.82 0.04
CA LYS A 5 13.70 -5.86 -0.85
C LYS A 5 13.37 -7.13 -0.04
N THR A 6 12.20 -7.72 -0.25
CA THR A 6 11.68 -8.90 0.46
C THR A 6 11.01 -9.87 -0.50
N GLU A 7 11.09 -11.16 -0.19
CA GLU A 7 10.35 -12.18 -0.93
C GLU A 7 8.84 -11.96 -0.89
N TYR A 8 8.18 -12.26 -2.02
CA TYR A 8 6.74 -12.24 -2.18
C TYR A 8 6.13 -13.56 -1.71
N THR A 9 5.99 -13.74 -0.40
CA THR A 9 5.53 -15.01 0.18
C THR A 9 4.73 -14.84 1.47
N LEU A 10 3.69 -15.67 1.63
CA LEU A 10 2.90 -15.79 2.86
C LEU A 10 3.71 -16.31 4.06
N ARG A 11 4.92 -16.84 3.82
CA ARG A 11 5.85 -17.29 4.86
C ARG A 11 6.87 -16.21 5.25
N SER A 12 6.73 -14.98 4.75
CA SER A 12 7.69 -13.91 5.02
C SER A 12 7.87 -13.65 6.51
N GLY A 13 9.13 -13.43 6.93
CA GLY A 13 9.46 -13.01 8.30
C GLY A 13 8.83 -11.67 8.68
N TYR A 14 8.43 -10.85 7.69
CA TYR A 14 7.81 -9.55 7.91
C TYR A 14 6.27 -9.66 7.98
N PRO A 15 5.64 -9.34 9.12
CA PRO A 15 4.18 -9.41 9.27
C PRO A 15 3.41 -8.56 8.26
N ILE A 16 3.94 -7.39 7.90
CA ILE A 16 3.33 -6.46 6.95
C ILE A 16 3.22 -7.07 5.54
N VAL A 17 4.23 -7.83 5.10
CA VAL A 17 4.23 -8.55 3.82
C VAL A 17 3.12 -9.60 3.84
N ARG A 18 3.14 -10.50 4.82
CA ARG A 18 2.15 -11.59 4.95
C ARG A 18 0.72 -11.05 4.96
N ARG A 19 0.46 -10.01 5.76
CA ARG A 19 -0.85 -9.36 5.85
C ARG A 19 -1.29 -8.77 4.51
N THR A 20 -0.39 -8.13 3.76
CA THR A 20 -0.73 -7.58 2.44
C THR A 20 -1.14 -8.66 1.46
N LEU A 21 -0.37 -9.76 1.42
CA LEU A 21 -0.64 -10.86 0.52
C LEU A 21 -1.94 -11.61 0.88
N GLU A 22 -2.24 -11.80 2.18
CA GLU A 22 -3.53 -12.34 2.62
C GLU A 22 -4.70 -11.41 2.26
N ASN A 23 -4.54 -10.09 2.45
CA ASN A 23 -5.55 -9.12 2.05
C ASN A 23 -5.80 -9.18 0.54
N LYS A 24 -4.74 -9.28 -0.28
CA LYS A 24 -4.86 -9.44 -1.73
C LYS A 24 -5.65 -10.68 -2.12
N LYS A 25 -5.33 -11.85 -1.56
CA LYS A 25 -6.06 -13.11 -1.81
C LYS A 25 -7.54 -13.01 -1.50
N ASN A 26 -7.91 -12.23 -0.49
CA ASN A 26 -9.31 -12.03 -0.14
C ASN A 26 -9.98 -10.97 -1.02
N LEU A 27 -9.24 -9.93 -1.41
CA LEU A 27 -9.75 -8.84 -2.25
C LEU A 27 -10.10 -9.33 -3.67
N VAL A 28 -9.28 -10.19 -4.28
CA VAL A 28 -9.53 -10.70 -5.65
C VAL A 28 -10.81 -11.53 -5.77
N LYS A 29 -11.42 -11.94 -4.65
CA LYS A 29 -12.72 -12.61 -4.63
C LYS A 29 -13.87 -11.61 -4.85
N GLN A 30 -13.60 -10.31 -4.81
CA GLN A 30 -14.59 -9.25 -4.99
C GLN A 30 -14.62 -8.77 -6.45
N PRO A 31 -15.81 -8.45 -7.00
CA PRO A 31 -15.92 -7.92 -8.36
C PRO A 31 -15.07 -6.65 -8.57
N GLY A 32 -14.40 -6.57 -9.71
CA GLY A 32 -13.58 -5.41 -10.10
C GLY A 32 -12.13 -5.41 -9.59
N PHE A 33 -11.75 -6.41 -8.78
CA PHE A 33 -10.38 -6.61 -8.33
C PHE A 33 -9.79 -7.89 -8.94
N GLY A 34 -8.65 -7.74 -9.62
CA GLY A 34 -7.90 -8.86 -10.20
C GLY A 34 -6.55 -9.09 -9.54
N PRO A 35 -5.90 -10.24 -9.78
CA PRO A 35 -4.56 -10.54 -9.27
C PRO A 35 -3.53 -9.48 -9.64
N GLU A 36 -3.68 -8.84 -10.79
CA GLU A 36 -2.81 -7.74 -11.27
C GLU A 36 -3.20 -6.36 -10.73
N SER A 37 -3.97 -6.31 -9.65
CA SER A 37 -4.25 -5.06 -8.94
C SER A 37 -3.17 -4.90 -7.86
N CYS A 38 -2.21 -4.00 -8.08
CA CYS A 38 -1.10 -3.75 -7.16
C CYS A 38 -1.63 -3.35 -5.78
N CYS A 39 -1.12 -4.01 -4.75
CA CYS A 39 -1.49 -3.79 -3.35
C CYS A 39 -0.35 -3.12 -2.56
N ALA A 40 -0.74 -2.38 -1.54
CA ALA A 40 0.18 -1.88 -0.53
C ALA A 40 -0.47 -1.90 0.86
N VAL A 41 0.36 -1.90 1.89
CA VAL A 41 -0.07 -1.70 3.28
C VAL A 41 0.86 -0.70 3.94
N VAL A 42 0.27 0.20 4.73
CA VAL A 42 0.98 1.12 5.61
C VAL A 42 0.73 0.69 7.05
N GLU A 43 1.80 0.53 7.82
CA GLU A 43 1.80 0.29 9.26
C GLU A 43 1.97 1.60 10.01
N TYR A 44 1.12 1.84 11.00
CA TYR A 44 1.18 3.03 11.84
C TYR A 44 0.76 2.72 13.27
N ARG A 45 1.16 3.56 14.22
CA ARG A 45 0.72 3.46 15.62
C ARG A 45 -0.48 4.35 15.85
N LEU A 46 -1.51 3.85 16.51
CA LEU A 46 -2.65 4.65 16.94
C LEU A 46 -3.03 4.24 18.36
N ARG A 47 -2.94 5.20 19.29
CA ARG A 47 -3.21 4.97 20.73
C ARG A 47 -2.42 3.77 21.28
N GLY A 48 -1.12 3.77 21.05
CA GLY A 48 -0.19 2.72 21.48
C GLY A 48 -0.29 1.39 20.73
N ASN A 49 -1.26 1.22 19.83
CA ASN A 49 -1.47 -0.03 19.09
C ASN A 49 -0.94 0.07 17.66
N ILE A 50 -0.35 -1.01 17.16
CA ILE A 50 0.01 -1.14 15.75
C ILE A 50 -1.26 -1.38 14.93
N ARG A 51 -1.42 -0.60 13.86
CA ARG A 51 -2.53 -0.65 12.91
C ARG A 51 -1.99 -0.70 11.50
N TYR A 52 -2.86 -1.13 10.58
CA TYR A 52 -2.55 -1.30 9.18
C TYR A 52 -3.64 -0.65 8.33
N ALA A 53 -3.25 0.12 7.34
CA ALA A 53 -4.12 0.60 6.27
C ALA A 53 -3.74 -0.12 4.99
N PHE A 54 -4.72 -0.66 4.28
CA PHE A 54 -4.51 -1.38 3.03
C PHE A 54 -4.96 -0.50 1.86
N GLY A 55 -4.21 -0.53 0.78
CA GLY A 55 -4.51 0.16 -0.47
C GLY A 55 -4.33 -0.76 -1.66
N ASN A 56 -5.08 -0.49 -2.72
CA ASN A 56 -5.01 -1.21 -3.98
C ASN A 56 -5.28 -0.28 -5.16
N SER A 57 -4.61 -0.51 -6.29
CA SER A 57 -4.70 0.35 -7.48
C SER A 57 -6.08 0.46 -8.12
N ARG A 58 -7.01 -0.44 -7.78
CA ARG A 58 -8.40 -0.41 -8.24
C ARG A 58 -9.36 0.27 -7.25
N MET A 59 -8.92 0.58 -6.04
CA MET A 59 -9.75 1.28 -5.05
C MET A 59 -10.06 2.70 -5.51
N GLN A 60 -11.28 3.14 -5.20
CA GLN A 60 -11.74 4.50 -5.41
C GLN A 60 -11.64 5.24 -4.08
N VAL A 61 -10.85 6.31 -4.07
CA VAL A 61 -10.71 7.21 -2.91
C VAL A 61 -11.69 8.36 -3.12
N SER A 62 -12.57 8.59 -2.16
CA SER A 62 -13.56 9.67 -2.24
C SER A 62 -12.89 11.04 -2.22
N VAL A 63 -13.43 11.97 -3.01
CA VAL A 63 -13.04 13.39 -2.99
C VAL A 63 -14.29 14.26 -2.84
N PRO A 64 -14.16 15.53 -2.43
CA PRO A 64 -15.31 16.40 -2.24
C PRO A 64 -16.24 16.46 -3.48
N PRO A 65 -17.56 16.30 -3.29
CA PRO A 65 -18.50 16.32 -4.40
C PRO A 65 -18.64 17.72 -5.01
N GLY A 66 -18.98 17.79 -6.29
CA GLY A 66 -19.32 19.04 -6.98
C GLY A 66 -18.15 19.88 -7.49
N ILE A 67 -16.91 19.47 -7.23
CA ILE A 67 -15.69 20.14 -7.73
C ILE A 67 -15.11 19.42 -8.95
N TYR A 68 -15.12 18.09 -8.95
CA TYR A 68 -14.48 17.25 -9.97
C TYR A 68 -15.53 16.48 -10.80
N THR A 69 -15.14 16.01 -12.00
CA THR A 69 -15.98 15.20 -12.87
C THR A 69 -16.52 13.94 -12.17
N ASN A 70 -15.72 13.34 -11.29
CA ASN A 70 -16.12 12.25 -10.41
C ASN A 70 -15.89 12.68 -8.96
N ASN A 71 -16.73 12.22 -8.04
CA ASN A 71 -16.51 12.37 -6.59
C ASN A 71 -15.53 11.33 -6.02
N TRP A 72 -14.69 10.76 -6.87
CA TRP A 72 -13.64 9.83 -6.51
C TRP A 72 -12.44 9.94 -7.45
N VAL A 73 -11.28 9.49 -6.97
CA VAL A 73 -10.06 9.32 -7.76
C VAL A 73 -9.52 7.90 -7.61
N ARG A 74 -8.80 7.44 -8.62
CA ARG A 74 -7.98 6.22 -8.53
C ARG A 74 -6.54 6.62 -8.30
N LEU A 75 -5.91 5.98 -7.34
CA LEU A 75 -4.52 6.19 -6.97
C LEU A 75 -3.75 4.87 -7.12
N HIS A 76 -2.43 4.96 -7.18
CA HIS A 76 -1.59 3.77 -7.00
C HIS A 76 -1.82 3.15 -5.62
N GLY A 77 -1.53 1.85 -5.49
CA GLY A 77 -1.82 1.10 -4.27
C GLY A 77 -1.17 1.72 -3.02
N GLU A 78 0.08 2.16 -3.15
CA GLU A 78 0.83 2.84 -2.10
C GLU A 78 0.19 4.15 -1.65
N MET A 79 -0.29 4.97 -2.59
CA MET A 79 -0.95 6.23 -2.28
C MET A 79 -2.33 6.02 -1.67
N ALA A 80 -3.09 5.04 -2.18
CA ALA A 80 -4.37 4.65 -1.58
C ALA A 80 -4.19 4.17 -0.12
N ALA A 81 -3.13 3.40 0.16
CA ALA A 81 -2.82 2.93 1.51
C ALA A 81 -2.42 4.08 2.45
N LEU A 82 -1.63 5.04 1.96
CA LEU A 82 -1.24 6.23 2.73
C LEU A 82 -2.43 7.11 3.05
N VAL A 83 -3.28 7.43 2.07
CA VAL A 83 -4.49 8.24 2.31
C VAL A 83 -5.37 7.56 3.36
N ALA A 84 -5.62 6.26 3.23
CA ALA A 84 -6.41 5.51 4.21
C ALA A 84 -5.77 5.49 5.61
N ALA A 85 -4.43 5.52 5.71
CA ALA A 85 -3.74 5.65 6.99
C ALA A 85 -3.92 7.05 7.58
N ILE A 86 -3.65 8.09 6.79
CA ILE A 86 -3.71 9.49 7.19
C ILE A 86 -5.11 9.87 7.65
N GLU A 87 -6.15 9.58 6.85
CA GLU A 87 -7.54 9.85 7.21
C GLU A 87 -7.92 9.23 8.56
N ARG A 88 -7.41 8.02 8.83
CA ARG A 88 -7.67 7.31 10.07
C ARG A 88 -6.88 7.87 11.24
N ILE A 89 -5.65 8.31 11.02
CA ILE A 89 -4.81 8.97 12.02
C ILE A 89 -5.44 10.30 12.42
N GLU A 90 -5.72 11.17 11.45
CA GLU A 90 -6.32 12.50 11.66
C GLU A 90 -7.68 12.43 12.35
N ARG A 91 -8.50 11.42 12.02
CA ARG A 91 -9.80 11.24 12.67
C ARG A 91 -9.71 10.87 14.16
N PHE A 92 -8.63 10.22 14.58
CA PHE A 92 -8.55 9.58 15.91
C PHE A 92 -7.36 10.00 16.76
N SER A 93 -6.50 10.88 16.24
CA SER A 93 -5.34 11.47 16.88
C SER A 93 -5.30 12.97 16.64
N SER A 94 -4.85 13.72 17.64
CA SER A 94 -4.54 15.16 17.55
C SER A 94 -3.04 15.41 17.57
N ASP A 95 -2.22 14.36 17.45
CA ASP A 95 -0.76 14.48 17.43
C ASP A 95 -0.31 15.06 16.08
N ASP A 96 0.62 16.02 16.12
CA ASP A 96 1.14 16.69 14.91
C ASP A 96 2.05 15.79 14.04
N VAL A 97 2.42 14.61 14.53
CA VAL A 97 3.33 13.68 13.84
C VAL A 97 2.55 12.45 13.39
N ILE A 98 2.57 12.19 12.08
CA ILE A 98 1.99 10.98 11.48
C ILE A 98 2.81 9.77 11.94
N PRO A 99 2.27 8.87 12.79
CA PRO A 99 3.04 7.80 13.43
C PRO A 99 3.17 6.57 12.52
N ILE A 100 3.46 6.77 11.23
CA ILE A 100 3.73 5.68 10.27
C ILE A 100 5.13 5.10 10.55
N THR A 101 5.19 3.79 10.70
CA THR A 101 6.43 3.06 11.04
C THR A 101 6.99 2.28 9.85
N ALA A 102 6.12 1.77 8.98
CA ALA A 102 6.54 1.01 7.81
C ALA A 102 5.50 1.04 6.69
N ALA A 103 5.92 0.70 5.48
CA ALA A 103 5.05 0.39 4.37
C ALA A 103 5.54 -0.87 3.65
N TYR A 104 4.62 -1.64 3.06
CA TYR A 104 4.93 -2.68 2.08
C TYR A 104 4.21 -2.37 0.79
N ILE A 105 4.94 -2.46 -0.32
CA ILE A 105 4.47 -2.13 -1.66
C ILE A 105 4.97 -3.23 -2.60
N GLU A 106 4.08 -3.91 -3.33
CA GLU A 106 4.48 -5.10 -4.10
C GLU A 106 5.58 -4.80 -5.13
N LEU A 107 5.41 -3.69 -5.87
CA LEU A 107 6.36 -3.17 -6.84
C LEU A 107 7.10 -1.97 -6.24
N ARG A 108 8.40 -1.86 -6.50
CA ARG A 108 9.19 -0.70 -6.10
C ARG A 108 8.50 0.58 -6.60
N PRO A 109 8.24 1.57 -5.73
CA PRO A 109 7.56 2.81 -6.14
C PRO A 109 8.35 3.53 -7.23
N CYS A 110 7.64 4.18 -8.15
CA CYS A 110 8.32 4.91 -9.22
C CYS A 110 9.08 6.13 -8.66
N GLU A 111 10.30 6.36 -9.15
CA GLU A 111 11.17 7.44 -8.68
C GLU A 111 10.59 8.83 -8.99
N ALA A 112 9.88 8.98 -10.11
CA ALA A 112 9.36 10.26 -10.57
C ALA A 112 8.30 10.84 -9.63
N ASN A 113 7.38 10.01 -9.11
CA ASN A 113 6.18 10.50 -8.42
C ASN A 113 5.98 9.84 -7.05
N CYS A 114 5.99 8.51 -7.00
CA CYS A 114 5.58 7.79 -5.79
C CYS A 114 6.65 7.83 -4.71
N MET A 115 7.93 7.73 -5.09
CA MET A 115 9.04 7.90 -4.16
C MET A 115 9.08 9.32 -3.57
N GLN A 116 8.88 10.36 -4.38
CA GLN A 116 8.82 11.73 -3.89
C GLN A 116 7.66 11.93 -2.90
N ALA A 117 6.48 11.41 -3.22
CA ALA A 117 5.33 11.45 -2.31
C ALA A 117 5.62 10.71 -0.99
N LEU A 118 6.25 9.52 -1.07
CA LEU A 118 6.67 8.77 0.12
C LEU A 118 7.67 9.57 0.97
N HIS A 119 8.64 10.26 0.36
CA HIS A 119 9.59 11.10 1.08
C HIS A 119 8.93 12.28 1.81
N ASN A 120 7.84 12.83 1.28
CA ASN A 120 7.12 13.94 1.90
C ASN A 120 6.25 13.49 3.08
N ILE A 121 5.81 12.23 3.09
CA ILE A 121 4.80 11.73 4.03
C ILE A 121 5.42 10.82 5.10
N LEU A 122 6.37 9.98 4.70
CA LEU A 122 6.97 8.99 5.58
C LEU A 122 8.10 9.61 6.40
N PRO A 123 8.19 9.29 7.71
CA PRO A 123 9.34 9.64 8.51
C PRO A 123 10.65 9.13 7.94
N GLU A 124 11.76 9.82 8.19
CA GLU A 124 13.09 9.42 7.72
C GLU A 124 13.53 8.05 8.22
N ASN A 125 13.02 7.58 9.35
CA ASN A 125 13.31 6.26 9.90
C ASN A 125 12.30 5.18 9.50
N ALA A 126 11.32 5.48 8.64
CA ALA A 126 10.35 4.49 8.18
C ALA A 126 11.00 3.46 7.23
N ASN A 127 10.57 2.21 7.38
CA ASN A 127 10.97 1.10 6.52
C ASN A 127 9.97 0.90 5.39
N VAL A 128 10.43 0.88 4.14
CA VAL A 128 9.61 0.59 2.97
C VAL A 128 10.06 -0.72 2.36
N TYR A 129 9.24 -1.75 2.57
CA TYR A 129 9.44 -3.09 2.05
C TYR A 129 8.86 -3.20 0.64
N TYR A 130 9.54 -3.90 -0.26
CA TYR A 130 9.03 -4.18 -1.60
C TYR A 130 9.50 -5.51 -2.16
N SER A 131 8.79 -6.09 -3.13
CA SER A 131 9.13 -7.42 -3.65
C SER A 131 9.72 -7.44 -5.04
N PHE A 132 9.24 -6.56 -5.93
CA PHE A 132 9.62 -6.59 -7.34
C PHE A 132 10.13 -5.21 -7.78
N ASP A 133 11.19 -5.16 -8.57
CA ASP A 133 11.67 -3.92 -9.17
C ASP A 133 10.78 -3.50 -10.35
N HIS A 134 10.34 -2.26 -10.39
CA HIS A 134 9.64 -1.68 -11.54
C HIS A 134 10.63 -0.83 -12.38
N PRO A 135 10.62 -0.93 -13.72
CA PRO A 135 9.69 -1.71 -14.56
C PRO A 135 10.14 -3.15 -14.87
N THR A 136 11.32 -3.57 -14.40
CA THR A 136 12.00 -4.77 -14.91
C THR A 136 11.41 -6.11 -14.48
N GLN A 137 10.69 -6.16 -13.35
CA GLN A 137 10.09 -7.40 -12.79
C GLN A 137 8.55 -7.41 -12.82
N VAL A 138 7.92 -6.58 -13.67
CA VAL A 138 6.45 -6.51 -13.73
C VAL A 138 5.83 -7.84 -14.16
N GLU A 139 6.38 -8.52 -15.17
CA GLU A 139 5.85 -9.81 -15.64
C GLU A 139 6.02 -10.92 -14.60
N GLU A 140 7.14 -10.90 -13.85
CA GLU A 140 7.35 -11.81 -12.73
C GLU A 140 6.33 -11.55 -11.61
N TRP A 141 6.09 -10.28 -11.27
CA TRP A 141 5.07 -9.92 -10.29
C TRP A 141 3.68 -10.41 -10.72
N LYS A 142 3.28 -10.23 -11.98
CA LYS A 142 1.99 -10.73 -12.49
C LYS A 142 1.87 -12.23 -12.27
N LEU A 143 2.87 -13.00 -12.72
CA LEU A 143 2.89 -14.46 -12.54
C LEU A 143 2.71 -14.84 -11.07
N ARG A 144 3.51 -14.26 -10.16
CA ARG A 144 3.41 -14.54 -8.73
C ARG A 144 2.10 -14.07 -8.11
N ALA A 145 1.51 -13.01 -8.62
CA ALA A 145 0.21 -12.53 -8.17
C ALA A 145 -0.93 -13.47 -8.56
N HIS A 146 -0.91 -14.04 -9.77
CA HIS A 146 -1.83 -15.08 -10.21
C HIS A 146 -1.67 -16.35 -9.35
N GLU A 147 -0.44 -16.83 -9.17
CA GLU A 147 -0.13 -17.98 -8.30
C GLU A 147 -0.64 -17.77 -6.85
N LEU A 148 -0.41 -16.60 -6.27
CA LEU A 148 -0.89 -16.25 -4.93
C LEU A 148 -2.41 -16.33 -4.82
N CYS A 149 -3.10 -15.86 -5.86
CA CYS A 149 -4.55 -15.78 -5.92
C CYS A 149 -5.22 -17.10 -6.34
N GLY A 150 -4.45 -18.07 -6.85
CA GLY A 150 -4.95 -19.35 -7.34
C GLY A 150 -5.74 -19.22 -8.64
N VAL A 151 -5.33 -18.28 -9.50
CA VAL A 151 -5.94 -17.98 -10.81
C VAL A 151 -4.95 -18.34 -11.92
#